data_AF-A0A285P2Q3-F1
#
_entry.id   AF-A0A285P2Q3-F1
#
_cell.length_a   1.000
_cell.length_b   1.000
_cell.length_c   1.000
_cell.angle_alpha   90.00
_cell.angle_beta   90.00
_cell.angle_gamma   90.00
#
_symmetry.space_group_name_H-M   'P 1'
#
loop_
_entity.id
_entity.type
_entity.pdbx_description
1 polymer ?
#
loop_
_entity_poly.entity_id
_entity_poly.type
_entity_poly.pdbx_seq_one_letter_code
_entity_poly.pdbx_strand_id
1 'polypeptide(L)' 'MAAAWALIARLSGAAYSWASRNIGTVWNWIKNGATFEWISDKIDSIIN' A
#
# COMPACT_ATOMS: atom_id res chain seq x y z
N MET A 1 2.78 -4.79 -10.95
CA MET A 1 3.78 -4.59 -9.87
C MET A 1 4.34 -3.18 -9.83
N ALA A 2 4.72 -2.55 -10.95
CA ALA A 2 5.28 -1.19 -10.95
C ALA A 2 4.39 -0.13 -10.25
N ALA A 3 3.07 -0.18 -10.45
CA ALA A 3 2.14 0.74 -9.78
C ALA A 3 2.11 0.58 -8.25
N ALA A 4 2.31 -0.64 -7.73
CA ALA A 4 2.38 -0.87 -6.29
C ALA A 4 3.63 -0.22 -5.70
N TRP A 5 4.79 -0.34 -6.36
CA TRP A 5 6.01 0.34 -5.94
C TRP A 5 5.87 1.87 -5.98
N ALA A 6 5.24 2.41 -7.03
CA ALA A 6 4.97 3.85 -7.12
C ALA A 6 4.04 4.36 -6.00
N LEU A 7 3.07 3.54 -5.58
CA LEU A 7 2.20 3.82 -4.45
C LEU A 7 2.97 3.74 -3.12
N ILE A 8 3.76 2.68 -2.92
CA ILE A 8 4.56 2.47 -1.71
C ILE A 8 5.59 3.59 -1.53
N ALA A 9 6.20 4.08 -2.62
CA ALA A 9 7.15 5.19 -2.57
C ALA A 9 6.53 6.51 -2.08
N ARG A 10 5.20 6.67 -2.18
CA ARG A 10 4.48 7.82 -1.60
C ARG A 10 4.16 7.64 -0.12
N LEU A 11 4.15 6.41 0.37
CA LEU A 11 4.01 6.13 1.80
C LEU A 11 5.34 6.39 2.51
N SER A 12 5.27 6.75 3.79
CA SER A 12 6.44 6.99 4.62
C SER A 12 6.34 6.24 5.96
N GLY A 13 7.48 6.04 6.61
CA GLY A 13 7.55 5.43 7.93
C GLY A 13 7.03 3.98 8.00
N ALA A 14 6.14 3.71 8.96
CA ALA A 14 5.59 2.38 9.20
C ALA A 14 4.77 1.86 8.02
N ALA A 15 4.02 2.74 7.33
CA ALA A 15 3.20 2.39 6.18
C ALA A 15 4.06 1.89 5.01
N TYR A 16 5.18 2.57 4.73
CA TYR A 16 6.17 2.11 3.75
C TYR A 16 6.72 0.72 4.11
N SER A 17 7.14 0.53 5.36
CA SER A 17 7.73 -0.75 5.82
C SER A 17 6.74 -1.91 5.69
N TRP A 18 5.48 -1.70 6.08
CA TRP A 18 4.43 -2.71 5.95
C TRP A 18 4.12 -3.02 4.48
N ALA A 19 3.95 -1.98 3.65
CA ALA A 19 3.55 -2.12 2.26
C ALA A 19 4.67 -2.72 1.39
N SER A 20 5.92 -2.41 1.69
CA SER A 20 7.12 -3.05 1.12
C SER A 20 7.15 -4.56 1.39
N ARG A 21 6.90 -4.97 2.65
CA ARG A 21 6.85 -6.38 3.05
C ARG A 21 5.65 -7.14 2.47
N ASN A 22 4.54 -6.43 2.22
CA ASN A 22 3.27 -7.00 1.75
C ASN A 22 2.90 -6.54 0.34
N ILE A 23 3.89 -6.31 -0.53
CA ILE A 23 3.66 -5.70 -1.85
C ILE A 23 2.69 -6.49 -2.76
N GLY A 24 2.63 -7.82 -2.60
CA GLY A 24 1.66 -8.66 -3.30
C GLY A 24 0.22 -8.32 -2.94
N THR A 25 -0.04 -8.04 -1.66
CA THR A 25 -1.34 -7.61 -1.15
C THR A 25 -1.72 -6.23 -1.69
N VAL A 26 -0.79 -5.28 -1.64
CA VAL A 26 -0.97 -3.92 -2.19
C VAL A 26 -1.26 -3.98 -3.70
N TRP A 27 -0.53 -4.82 -4.43
CA TRP A 27 -0.78 -5.04 -5.86
C TRP A 27 -2.15 -5.63 -6.14
N ASN A 28 -2.64 -6.56 -5.31
CA ASN A 28 -4.00 -7.09 -5.44
C ASN A 28 -5.07 -6.02 -5.18
N TRP A 29 -4.89 -5.15 -4.19
CA TRP A 29 -5.81 -4.04 -3.96
C TRP A 29 -5.88 -3.10 -5.17
N ILE A 30 -4.73 -2.75 -5.74
CA ILE A 30 -4.67 -1.94 -6.97
C ILE A 30 -5.36 -2.65 -8.14
N LYS A 31 -5.14 -3.96 -8.32
CA LYS A 31 -5.84 -4.75 -9.36
C LYS A 31 -7.35 -4.82 -9.15
N ASN A 32 -7.80 -4.77 -7.89
CA ASN A 32 -9.22 -4.72 -7.54
C ASN A 32 -9.82 -3.30 -7.64
N GLY A 33 -9.06 -2.32 -8.11
CA GLY A 33 -9.55 -0.94 -8.28
C GLY A 33 -9.56 -0.13 -6.98
N ALA A 34 -8.82 -0.55 -5.96
CA ALA A 34 -8.66 0.25 -4.75
C ALA A 34 -7.94 1.57 -5.04
N THR A 35 -8.43 2.65 -4.45
CA THR A 35 -7.82 3.98 -4.56
C THR A 35 -6.62 4.12 -3.63
N PHE A 36 -5.76 5.10 -3.93
CA PHE A 36 -4.60 5.41 -3.08
C PHE A 36 -5.01 5.73 -1.64
N GLU A 37 -6.04 6.57 -1.44
CA GLU A 37 -6.56 6.92 -0.12
C GLU A 37 -7.00 5.68 0.65
N TRP A 38 -7.81 4.82 0.02
CA TRP A 38 -8.25 3.58 0.67
C TRP A 38 -7.06 2.70 1.07
N ILE A 39 -6.04 2.59 0.21
CA ILE A 39 -4.86 1.79 0.51
C ILE A 39 -4.07 2.41 1.67
N SER A 40 -3.89 3.73 1.69
CA SER A 40 -3.19 4.43 2.77
C SER A 40 -3.91 4.23 4.10
N ASP A 41 -5.21 4.54 4.16
CA ASP A 41 -6.05 4.36 5.35
C ASP A 41 -6.08 2.91 5.82
N LYS A 42 -6.14 1.97 4.86
CA LYS A 42 -6.14 0.54 5.18
C LYS A 42 -4.82 0.11 5.80
N ILE A 43 -3.70 0.61 5.27
CA ILE A 43 -2.38 0.32 5.82
C ILE A 43 -2.26 0.94 7.20
N ASP A 44 -2.59 2.22 7.36
CA ASP A 44 -2.56 2.89 8.66
C ASP A 44 -3.43 2.16 9.71
N SER A 45 -4.61 1.68 9.34
CA SER A 45 -5.46 0.85 10.21
C SER A 45 -4.90 -0.54 10.53
N ILE A 46 -3.89 -1.04 9.82
CA ILE A 46 -3.25 -2.35 10.08
C ILE A 46 -2.03 -2.17 11.00
N ILE A 47 -1.31 -1.06 10.88
CA ILE A 47 -0.12 -0.76 11.68
C ILE A 47 -0.43 -0.07 13.01
N ASN A 48 -1.58 0.61 13.10
CA ASN A 48 -2.10 1.23 14.33
C ASN A 48 -3.04 0.25 15.06
#